data_AF-A0A7W0XGD3-F1
#
_entry.id   AF-A0A7W0XGD3-F1
#
_cell.length_a   1.000
_cell.length_b   1.000
_cell.length_c   1.000
_cell.angle_alpha   90.00
_cell.angle_beta   90.00
_cell.angle_gamma   90.00
#
_symmetry.space_group_name_H-M   'P 1'
#
loop_
_entity.id
_entity.type
_entity.pdbx_description
1 polymer ?
#
loop_
_entity_poly.entity_id
_entity_poly.type
_entity_poly.pdbx_seq_one_letter_code
_entity_poly.pdbx_strand_id
1 'polypeptide(L)'
;LSRSTIAIVTAGGVHLNEQEPFNIADELGDLTYRIIPEDVNSSQLQVTHHHYDHTDADEDINVVFPIDVLRDLQAEGFIEGIAKKHVGYMGYTMQLKAMYEGTAREIANEIDKGSRADAVILTGG
;
A
#
# COMPACT_ATOMS: atom_id res chain seq x y z
N LEU A 1 -20.54 -3.81 4.28
CA LEU A 1 -19.31 -4.12 3.54
C LEU A 1 -19.55 -5.01 2.34
N SER A 2 -20.58 -5.87 2.32
CA SER A 2 -20.85 -6.79 1.19
C SER A 2 -21.15 -6.14 -0.17
N ARG A 3 -21.25 -4.81 -0.23
CA ARG A 3 -21.39 -4.00 -1.46
C ARG A 3 -20.25 -2.97 -1.60
N SER A 4 -19.10 -3.26 -0.99
CA SER A 4 -17.99 -2.34 -0.90
C SER A 4 -16.76 -2.94 -1.56
N THR A 5 -16.08 -2.13 -2.36
CA THR A 5 -14.76 -2.42 -2.93
C THR A 5 -13.68 -1.82 -2.04
N ILE A 6 -12.68 -2.61 -1.67
CA ILE A 6 -11.66 -2.21 -0.67
C ILE A 6 -10.30 -2.00 -1.32
N ALA A 7 -9.66 -0.85 -1.04
CA ALA A 7 -8.25 -0.60 -1.37
C ALA A 7 -7.35 -0.72 -0.14
N ILE A 8 -6.06 -0.92 -0.40
CA ILE A 8 -5.01 -0.93 0.63
C ILE A 8 -4.09 0.25 0.33
N VAL A 9 -3.78 1.03 1.37
CA VAL A 9 -2.75 2.07 1.33
C VAL A 9 -1.83 1.81 2.53
N THR A 10 -0.59 1.41 2.25
CA THR A 10 0.39 1.05 3.30
C THR A 10 1.54 2.03 3.35
N ALA A 11 1.86 2.48 4.56
CA ALA A 11 3.08 3.23 4.89
C ALA A 11 4.30 2.30 5.10
N GLY A 12 4.13 0.99 4.98
CA GLY A 12 5.17 -0.01 5.23
C GLY A 12 6.25 -0.10 4.15
N GLY A 13 6.28 0.79 3.16
CA GLY A 13 7.29 0.71 2.09
C GLY A 13 7.14 -0.50 1.17
N VAL A 14 5.91 -0.99 0.98
CA VAL A 14 5.62 -2.13 0.10
C VAL A 14 5.65 -1.72 -1.37
N HIS A 15 6.27 -2.54 -2.22
CA HIS A 15 6.26 -2.36 -3.68
C HIS A 15 6.46 -3.71 -4.40
N LEU A 16 6.22 -3.71 -5.72
CA LEU A 16 6.56 -4.86 -6.58
C LEU A 16 8.07 -5.01 -6.71
N ASN A 17 8.53 -6.24 -6.89
CA ASN A 17 9.94 -6.56 -7.13
C ASN A 17 10.53 -5.88 -8.38
N GLU A 18 9.68 -5.58 -9.37
CA GLU A 18 10.08 -4.93 -10.63
C GLU A 18 10.03 -3.39 -10.55
N GLN A 19 9.47 -2.84 -9.47
CA GLN A 19 9.42 -1.40 -9.26
C GLN A 19 10.71 -0.91 -8.61
N GLU A 20 11.07 0.34 -8.90
CA GLU A 20 12.18 1.01 -8.23
C GLU A 20 11.97 0.97 -6.70
N PRO A 21 12.94 0.48 -5.91
CA PRO A 21 12.87 0.51 -4.46
C PRO A 21 12.71 1.94 -3.90
N PHE A 22 12.26 2.06 -2.66
CA PHE A 22 12.24 3.37 -2.00
C PHE A 22 13.67 3.83 -1.66
N ASN A 23 13.92 5.13 -1.78
CA ASN A 23 15.19 5.71 -1.41
C ASN A 23 15.33 5.80 0.11
N ILE A 24 15.96 4.78 0.71
CA ILE A 24 16.24 4.72 2.15
C ILE A 24 17.48 5.53 2.57
N ALA A 25 18.26 6.05 1.62
CA ALA A 25 19.48 6.79 1.92
C ALA A 25 19.23 8.30 2.12
N ASP A 26 18.06 8.80 1.72
CA ASP A 26 17.67 10.20 1.94
C ASP A 26 17.20 10.41 3.38
N GLU A 27 17.95 11.19 4.15
CA GLU A 27 17.62 11.52 5.54
C GLU A 27 16.31 12.30 5.68
N LEU A 28 15.84 12.97 4.61
CA LEU A 28 14.55 13.66 4.59
C LEU A 28 13.38 12.71 4.24
N GLY A 29 13.68 11.50 3.78
CA GLY A 29 12.72 10.46 3.38
C GLY A 29 12.26 10.57 1.93
N ASP A 30 11.82 9.44 1.39
CA ASP A 30 11.27 9.30 0.03
C ASP A 30 9.79 9.74 0.00
N LEU A 31 9.45 10.72 -0.83
CA LEU A 31 8.08 11.22 -0.99
C LEU A 31 7.31 10.55 -2.13
N THR A 32 7.86 9.52 -2.75
CA THR A 32 7.23 8.76 -3.82
C THR A 32 6.36 7.63 -3.27
N TYR A 33 5.51 7.09 -4.13
CA TYR A 33 4.67 5.93 -3.85
C TYR A 33 4.71 4.96 -5.04
N ARG A 34 4.17 3.77 -4.85
CA ARG A 34 4.06 2.73 -5.86
C ARG A 34 2.62 2.27 -5.94
N ILE A 35 2.14 2.15 -7.17
CA ILE A 35 0.82 1.58 -7.46
C ILE A 35 0.99 0.07 -7.57
N ILE A 36 0.12 -0.66 -6.87
CA ILE A 36 0.10 -2.13 -6.87
C ILE A 36 -1.25 -2.58 -7.45
N PRO A 37 -1.28 -3.45 -8.47
CA PRO A 37 -2.53 -3.89 -9.09
C PRO A 37 -3.29 -4.91 -8.24
N GLU A 38 -4.59 -5.08 -8.47
CA GLU A 38 -5.46 -6.02 -7.72
C GLU A 38 -5.05 -7.50 -7.86
N ASP A 39 -4.49 -7.87 -9.01
CA ASP A 39 -4.10 -9.23 -9.38
C ASP A 39 -2.65 -9.57 -9.00
N VAL A 40 -1.99 -8.70 -8.21
CA VAL A 40 -0.61 -8.91 -7.77
C VAL A 40 -0.44 -10.24 -7.04
N ASN A 41 0.55 -11.03 -7.42
CA ASN A 41 0.94 -12.16 -6.59
C ASN A 41 1.70 -11.63 -5.36
N SER A 42 1.25 -11.95 -4.14
CA SER A 42 1.85 -11.48 -2.89
C SER A 42 3.34 -11.83 -2.78
N SER A 43 3.78 -12.95 -3.37
CA SER A 43 5.20 -13.33 -3.46
C SER A 43 6.07 -12.42 -4.36
N GLN A 44 5.45 -11.54 -5.14
CA GLN A 44 6.14 -10.53 -5.96
C GLN A 44 6.25 -9.17 -5.26
N LEU A 45 5.75 -9.07 -4.03
CA LEU A 45 5.88 -7.88 -3.21
C LEU A 45 7.11 -8.00 -2.31
N GLN A 46 7.70 -6.86 -2.01
CA GLN A 46 8.77 -6.73 -1.02
C GLN A 46 8.62 -5.42 -0.26
N VAL A 47 9.37 -5.29 0.84
CA VAL A 47 9.48 -4.08 1.63
C VAL A 47 10.84 -3.42 1.41
N THR A 48 10.82 -2.12 1.14
CA THR A 48 12.01 -1.27 1.27
C THR A 48 11.72 -0.18 2.30
N HIS A 49 12.14 -0.42 3.54
CA HIS A 49 11.94 0.50 4.66
C HIS A 49 13.02 0.29 5.74
N HIS A 50 13.54 1.36 6.35
CA HIS A 50 14.68 1.27 7.29
C HIS A 50 14.36 1.77 8.72
N HIS A 51 13.11 2.15 8.98
CA HIS A 51 12.69 2.69 10.29
C HIS A 51 11.79 1.77 11.11
N TYR A 52 11.58 0.53 10.67
CA TYR A 52 10.95 -0.53 11.47
C TYR A 52 11.56 -1.88 11.11
N ASP A 53 11.41 -2.87 12.00
CA ASP A 53 11.81 -4.25 11.73
C ASP A 53 10.75 -4.92 10.84
N HIS A 54 11.10 -5.16 9.59
CA HIS A 54 10.20 -5.73 8.60
C HIS A 54 10.38 -7.24 8.41
N THR A 55 11.06 -7.93 9.32
CA THR A 55 11.29 -9.39 9.23
C THR A 55 9.99 -10.18 9.05
N ASP A 56 8.95 -9.86 9.83
CA ASP A 56 7.64 -10.52 9.70
C ASP A 56 6.97 -10.24 8.35
N ALA A 57 7.16 -9.04 7.80
CA ALA A 57 6.63 -8.66 6.49
C ALA A 57 7.40 -9.28 5.31
N ASP A 58 8.70 -9.58 5.51
CA ASP A 58 9.51 -10.33 4.55
C ASP A 58 9.08 -11.81 4.48
N GLU A 59 8.62 -12.37 5.60
CA GLU A 59 8.07 -13.73 5.66
C GLU A 59 6.62 -13.78 5.14
N ASP A 60 5.79 -12.84 5.56
CA ASP A 60 4.40 -12.69 5.11
C ASP A 60 4.02 -11.22 4.93
N ILE A 61 3.97 -10.79 3.67
CA ILE A 61 3.62 -9.42 3.30
C ILE A 61 2.22 -9.01 3.80
N ASN A 62 1.32 -9.98 4.06
CA ASN A 62 -0.04 -9.70 4.51
C ASN A 62 -0.10 -9.04 5.90
N VAL A 63 0.98 -9.08 6.69
CA VAL A 63 1.07 -8.36 7.96
C VAL A 63 0.97 -6.84 7.75
N VAL A 64 1.54 -6.32 6.65
CA VAL A 64 1.53 -4.88 6.32
C VAL A 64 0.73 -4.55 5.06
N PHE A 65 0.40 -5.53 4.24
CA PHE A 65 -0.36 -5.39 2.99
C PHE A 65 -1.27 -6.62 2.78
N PRO A 66 -2.43 -6.68 3.48
CA PRO A 66 -3.27 -7.88 3.61
C PRO A 66 -4.10 -8.19 2.34
N ILE A 67 -3.45 -8.30 1.18
CA ILE A 67 -4.09 -8.52 -0.12
C ILE A 67 -4.72 -9.91 -0.23
N ASP A 68 -4.07 -10.94 0.33
CA ASP A 68 -4.61 -12.31 0.32
C ASP A 68 -5.79 -12.43 1.28
N VAL A 69 -5.73 -11.75 2.42
CA VAL A 69 -6.87 -11.65 3.34
C VAL A 69 -8.08 -10.99 2.67
N LEU A 70 -7.87 -9.95 1.85
CA LEU A 70 -8.97 -9.36 1.07
C LEU A 70 -9.57 -10.33 0.05
N ARG A 71 -8.76 -11.21 -0.56
CA ARG A 71 -9.22 -12.25 -1.48
C ARG A 71 -10.09 -13.27 -0.77
N ASP A 72 -9.69 -13.70 0.41
CA ASP A 72 -10.47 -14.61 1.23
C ASP A 72 -11.82 -13.99 1.63
N LEU A 73 -11.80 -12.73 2.10
CA LEU A 73 -13.03 -11.99 2.44
C LEU A 73 -13.96 -11.77 1.24
N GLN A 74 -13.41 -11.57 0.04
CA GLN A 74 -14.20 -11.49 -1.19
C GLN A 74 -14.80 -12.86 -1.52
N ALA A 75 -14.03 -13.94 -1.43
CA ALA A 75 -14.49 -15.31 -1.70
C ALA A 75 -15.61 -15.75 -0.74
N GLU A 76 -15.55 -15.30 0.52
CA GLU A 76 -16.60 -15.49 1.53
C GLU A 76 -17.83 -14.59 1.33
N GLY A 77 -17.77 -13.61 0.42
CA GLY A 77 -18.83 -12.64 0.15
C GLY A 77 -19.00 -11.56 1.23
N PHE A 78 -17.98 -11.35 2.08
CA PHE A 78 -17.99 -10.31 3.11
C PHE A 78 -17.82 -8.90 2.52
N ILE A 79 -17.06 -8.79 1.43
CA ILE A 79 -16.90 -7.60 0.59
C ILE A 79 -17.31 -7.89 -0.85
N GLU A 80 -17.67 -6.85 -1.61
CA GLU A 80 -18.02 -7.02 -3.04
C GLU A 80 -16.79 -7.25 -3.89
N GLY A 81 -15.70 -6.53 -3.59
CA GLY A 81 -14.50 -6.61 -4.40
C GLY A 81 -13.27 -6.00 -3.78
N ILE A 82 -12.17 -6.21 -4.49
CA ILE A 82 -10.86 -5.62 -4.25
C ILE A 82 -10.68 -4.49 -5.27
N ALA A 83 -10.12 -3.38 -4.83
CA ALA A 83 -9.87 -2.23 -5.68
C ALA A 83 -8.78 -2.51 -6.73
N LYS A 84 -8.96 -1.98 -7.95
CA LYS A 84 -8.02 -2.15 -9.07
C LYS A 84 -6.58 -1.71 -8.79
N LYS A 85 -6.43 -0.70 -7.94
CA LYS A 85 -5.14 -0.17 -7.50
C LYS A 85 -5.10 -0.05 -5.98
N HIS A 86 -3.96 -0.44 -5.46
CA HIS A 86 -3.51 -0.25 -4.10
C HIS A 86 -2.25 0.62 -4.13
N VAL A 87 -1.84 1.10 -2.96
CA VAL A 87 -0.66 1.95 -2.84
C VAL A 87 0.24 1.47 -1.72
N GLY A 88 1.53 1.39 -2.01
CA GLY A 88 2.57 1.40 -0.99
C GLY A 88 3.38 2.68 -1.09
N TYR A 89 3.75 3.26 0.04
CA TYR A 89 4.60 4.44 0.10
C TYR A 89 5.59 4.34 1.27
N MET A 90 6.65 5.14 1.21
CA MET A 90 7.63 5.22 2.29
C MET A 90 7.02 5.99 3.47
N GLY A 91 6.75 5.29 4.57
CA GLY A 91 6.09 5.86 5.74
C GLY A 91 6.94 6.88 6.51
N TYR A 92 8.27 6.80 6.39
CA TYR A 92 9.17 7.75 7.03
C TYR A 92 9.49 8.95 6.13
N THR A 93 9.16 10.14 6.63
CA THR A 93 9.62 11.40 6.04
C THR A 93 9.66 12.52 7.08
N MET A 94 10.69 13.38 6.98
CA MET A 94 10.78 14.63 7.74
C MET A 94 10.07 15.79 7.02
N GLN A 95 9.60 15.58 5.80
CA GLN A 95 9.00 16.58 4.93
C GLN A 95 7.46 16.60 5.02
N LEU A 96 6.92 16.63 6.24
CA LEU A 96 5.48 16.46 6.52
C LEU A 96 4.56 17.37 5.69
N LYS A 97 4.95 18.62 5.46
CA LYS A 97 4.16 19.56 4.65
C LYS A 97 4.08 19.11 3.20
N ALA A 98 5.21 18.75 2.59
CA ALA A 98 5.27 18.29 1.21
C ALA A 98 4.51 16.96 1.03
N MET A 99 4.65 16.04 2.01
CA MET A 99 3.88 14.80 2.06
C MET A 99 2.37 15.07 2.07
N TYR A 100 1.89 15.94 2.96
CA TYR A 100 0.45 16.21 3.10
C TYR A 100 -0.14 16.98 1.91
N GLU A 101 0.54 18.02 1.43
CA GLU A 101 0.03 18.88 0.36
C GLU A 101 0.21 18.27 -1.04
N GLY A 102 1.19 17.37 -1.21
CA GLY A 102 1.53 16.70 -2.45
C GLY A 102 1.15 15.21 -2.43
N THR A 103 2.06 14.36 -1.96
CA THR A 103 1.98 12.90 -2.08
C THR A 103 0.66 12.31 -1.56
N ALA A 104 0.22 12.69 -0.36
CA ALA A 104 -1.03 12.18 0.21
C ALA A 104 -2.26 12.54 -0.64
N ARG A 105 -2.25 13.74 -1.25
CA ARG A 105 -3.32 14.17 -2.16
C ARG A 105 -3.27 13.41 -3.48
N GLU A 106 -2.09 13.09 -3.99
CA GLU A 106 -1.92 12.25 -5.18
C GLU A 106 -2.41 10.82 -4.92
N ILE A 107 -2.04 10.22 -3.79
CA ILE A 107 -2.53 8.90 -3.36
C ILE A 107 -4.06 8.91 -3.25
N ALA A 108 -4.64 9.91 -2.60
CA ALA A 108 -6.09 10.04 -2.51
C ALA A 108 -6.77 10.11 -3.88
N ASN A 109 -6.18 10.83 -4.85
CA ASN A 109 -6.68 10.88 -6.22
C ASN A 109 -6.56 9.53 -6.94
N GLU A 110 -5.48 8.77 -6.75
CA GLU A 110 -5.32 7.43 -7.32
C GLU A 110 -6.39 6.48 -6.79
N ILE A 111 -6.71 6.53 -5.50
CA ILE A 111 -7.76 5.71 -4.90
C ILE A 111 -9.15 6.14 -5.39
N ASP A 112 -9.47 7.44 -5.33
CA ASP A 112 -10.80 7.95 -5.70
C ASP A 112 -11.10 7.75 -7.20
N LYS A 113 -10.16 8.13 -8.06
CA LYS A 113 -10.39 8.14 -9.51
C LYS A 113 -9.92 6.87 -10.21
N GLY A 114 -8.78 6.32 -9.77
CA GLY A 114 -8.14 5.16 -10.37
C GLY A 114 -8.75 3.83 -9.91
N SER A 115 -9.09 3.73 -8.63
CA SER A 115 -9.66 2.52 -8.03
C SER A 115 -11.16 2.58 -7.80
N ARG A 116 -11.72 3.77 -7.49
CA ARG A 116 -13.10 3.96 -7.03
C ARG A 116 -13.45 3.05 -5.85
N ALA A 117 -12.51 2.92 -4.90
CA ALA A 117 -12.74 2.13 -3.70
C ALA A 117 -13.78 2.81 -2.79
N ASP A 118 -14.66 2.01 -2.18
CA ASP A 118 -15.66 2.49 -1.21
C ASP A 118 -15.04 2.69 0.18
N ALA A 119 -13.97 1.95 0.47
CA ALA A 119 -13.20 2.09 1.71
C ALA A 119 -11.72 1.77 1.49
N VAL A 120 -10.88 2.24 2.41
CA VAL A 120 -9.44 2.03 2.41
C VAL A 120 -9.03 1.39 3.73
N ILE A 121 -8.21 0.35 3.66
CA ILE A 121 -7.41 -0.12 4.79
C ILE A 121 -6.10 0.65 4.78
N LEU A 122 -5.84 1.37 5.87
CA LEU A 122 -4.59 2.08 6.11
C LEU A 122 -3.73 1.25 7.06
N THR A 123 -2.53 0.87 6.60
CA THR A 123 -1.54 0.12 7.39
C THR A 123 -0.22 0.88 7.47
N GLY A 124 0.64 0.48 8.40
CA GLY A 124 2.01 0.96 8.55
C GLY A 124 2.89 -0.16 9.11
N GLY A 125 4.20 0.07 9.12
CA GLY A 125 5.19 -0.80 9.76
C GLY A 125 5.67 -0.26 11.10
#